data_AF-A0A3A6CQ81-F1
#
_entry.id   AF-A0A3A6CQ81-F1
#
_cell.length_a   1.000
_cell.length_b   1.000
_cell.length_c   1.000
_cell.angle_alpha   90.00
_cell.angle_beta   90.00
_cell.angle_gamma   90.00
#
_symmetry.space_group_name_H-M   'P 1'
#
loop_
_entity.id
_entity.type
_entity.pdbx_description
1 polymer ?
#
loop_
_entity_poly.entity_id
_entity_poly.type
_entity_poly.pdbx_seq_one_letter_code
_entity_poly.pdbx_strand_id
1 'polypeptide(L)'
;MLTSKQRAILRGKANTMDPVFIVGKGEIDETMIQGVKDCLDARELIKLKVLENSMYNAREASVKLAEATGADCVQVIGSKFVLYLQKKKDSAYADLLK
;
A
#
# COMPACT_ATOMS: atom_id res chain seq x y z
N MET A 1 -2.82 -10.61 8.14
CA MET A 1 -4.18 -10.07 8.34
C MET A 1 -4.18 -9.15 9.55
N LEU A 2 -4.29 -7.85 9.30
CA LEU A 2 -4.26 -6.80 10.33
C LEU A 2 -5.57 -6.73 11.14
N THR A 3 -5.46 -6.54 12.45
CA THR A 3 -6.62 -6.27 13.32
C THR A 3 -7.20 -4.87 13.09
N SER A 4 -8.44 -4.64 13.52
CA SER A 4 -9.09 -3.33 13.39
C SER A 4 -8.31 -2.20 14.08
N LYS A 5 -7.69 -2.48 15.24
CA LYS A 5 -6.86 -1.52 16.00
C LYS A 5 -5.57 -1.18 15.24
N GLN A 6 -4.85 -2.21 14.80
CA GLN A 6 -3.64 -2.09 13.99
C GLN A 6 -3.88 -1.27 12.72
N ARG A 7 -4.98 -1.58 12.01
CA ARG A 7 -5.37 -0.85 10.80
C ARG A 7 -5.67 0.61 11.10
N ALA A 8 -6.33 0.94 12.21
CA ALA A 8 -6.60 2.34 12.59
C ALA A 8 -5.31 3.15 12.84
N ILE A 9 -4.31 2.54 13.50
CA ILE A 9 -3.01 3.17 13.75
C ILE A 9 -2.28 3.45 12.42
N LEU A 10 -2.20 2.44 11.55
CA LEU A 10 -1.56 2.56 10.24
C LEU A 10 -2.28 3.59 9.35
N ARG A 11 -3.61 3.66 9.40
CA ARG A 11 -4.39 4.71 8.72
C ARG A 11 -4.01 6.10 9.19
N GLY A 12 -3.91 6.30 10.50
CA GLY A 12 -3.51 7.59 11.08
C GLY A 12 -2.15 8.05 10.57
N LYS A 13 -1.17 7.16 10.53
CA LYS A 13 0.17 7.43 9.98
C LYS A 13 0.15 7.66 8.47
N ALA A 14 -0.60 6.84 7.74
CA ALA A 14 -0.65 6.95 6.30
C ALA A 14 -1.32 8.25 5.83
N ASN A 15 -2.26 8.82 6.57
CA ASN A 15 -2.97 10.03 6.16
C ASN A 15 -2.03 11.21 5.84
N THR A 16 -0.96 11.39 6.61
CA THR A 16 0.02 12.48 6.40
C THR A 16 1.09 12.17 5.36
N MET A 17 1.11 10.96 4.80
CA MET A 17 2.10 10.56 3.79
C MET A 17 1.69 11.00 2.39
N ASP A 18 2.64 11.41 1.57
CA ASP A 18 2.41 11.60 0.14
C ASP A 18 2.44 10.26 -0.62
N PRO A 19 1.68 10.12 -1.72
CA PRO A 19 1.79 8.97 -2.58
C PRO A 19 3.20 8.85 -3.16
N VAL A 20 3.84 7.70 -2.96
CA VAL A 20 5.18 7.40 -3.49
C VAL A 20 5.12 6.73 -4.87
N PHE A 21 3.97 6.17 -5.22
CA PHE A 21 3.70 5.56 -6.53
C PHE A 21 2.40 6.05 -7.13
N ILE A 22 2.37 6.08 -8.46
CA ILE A 22 1.21 6.45 -9.25
C ILE A 22 0.89 5.34 -10.25
N VAL A 23 -0.33 4.81 -10.20
CA VAL A 23 -0.90 3.91 -11.21
C VAL A 23 -1.54 4.78 -12.28
N GLY A 24 -0.96 4.78 -13.48
CA GLY A 24 -1.46 5.54 -14.64
C GLY A 24 -2.36 4.71 -15.54
N LYS A 25 -2.38 5.06 -16.83
CA LYS A 25 -3.13 4.35 -17.88
C LYS A 25 -2.59 2.93 -18.17
N GLY A 26 -1.36 2.67 -17.77
CA GLY A 26 -0.69 1.38 -17.97
C GLY A 26 -1.32 0.26 -17.13
N GLU A 27 -0.99 -0.98 -17.50
CA GLU A 27 -1.34 -2.14 -16.70
C GLU A 27 -0.49 -2.21 -15.43
N ILE A 28 -1.01 -2.88 -14.41
CA ILE A 28 -0.19 -3.30 -13.26
C ILE A 28 0.62 -4.50 -13.74
N ASP A 29 1.83 -4.23 -14.22
CA ASP A 29 2.79 -5.21 -14.75
C ASP A 29 3.78 -5.67 -13.68
N GLU A 30 4.63 -6.64 -14.02
CA GLU A 30 5.64 -7.18 -13.10
C GLU A 30 6.65 -6.11 -12.65
N THR A 31 6.99 -5.16 -13.53
CA THR A 31 7.87 -4.04 -13.20
C THR A 31 7.28 -3.19 -12.09
N MET A 32 6.00 -2.82 -12.20
CA MET A 32 5.31 -2.05 -11.19
C MET A 32 5.19 -2.84 -9.88
N ILE A 33 4.82 -4.12 -9.96
CA ILE A 33 4.71 -4.99 -8.78
C ILE A 33 6.05 -5.06 -8.04
N GLN A 34 7.16 -5.27 -8.76
CA GLN A 34 8.48 -5.34 -8.16
C GLN A 34 8.88 -4.01 -7.52
N GLY A 35 8.65 -2.88 -8.20
CA GLY A 35 8.95 -1.56 -7.62
C GLY A 35 8.12 -1.24 -6.36
N VAL A 36 6.84 -1.63 -6.34
CA VAL A 36 5.98 -1.51 -5.16
C VAL A 36 6.48 -2.41 -4.03
N LYS A 37 6.91 -3.63 -4.35
CA LYS A 37 7.49 -4.58 -3.39
C LYS A 37 8.78 -4.04 -2.77
N ASP A 38 9.70 -3.51 -3.58
CA ASP A 38 10.96 -2.93 -3.09
C ASP A 38 10.70 -1.74 -2.16
N CYS A 39 9.69 -0.91 -2.48
CA CYS A 39 9.31 0.19 -1.59
C CYS A 39 8.61 -0.26 -0.30
N LEU A 40 7.81 -1.33 -0.36
CA LEU A 40 7.27 -1.96 0.84
C LEU A 40 8.39 -2.54 1.71
N ASP A 41 9.37 -3.22 1.11
CA ASP A 41 10.54 -3.76 1.81
C ASP A 41 11.45 -2.66 2.38
N ALA A 42 11.43 -1.45 1.81
CA ALA A 42 12.14 -0.31 2.36
C ALA A 42 11.35 0.39 3.49
N ARG A 43 10.06 0.65 3.29
CA ARG A 43 9.26 1.59 4.13
C ARG A 43 8.15 0.94 4.96
N GLU A 44 7.79 -0.30 4.68
CA GLU A 44 6.67 -1.09 5.25
C GLU A 44 5.28 -0.55 4.96
N LEU A 45 5.09 0.76 5.06
CA LEU A 45 3.85 1.47 4.82
C LEU A 45 4.04 2.41 3.65
N ILE A 46 3.23 2.26 2.60
CA ILE A 46 3.29 3.13 1.43
C ILE A 46 1.90 3.59 1.00
N LYS A 47 1.85 4.80 0.46
CA LYS A 47 0.65 5.35 -0.17
C LYS A 47 0.84 5.39 -1.68
N LEU A 48 -0.20 5.02 -2.41
CA LEU A 48 -0.23 5.06 -3.86
C LEU A 48 -1.43 5.88 -4.33
N LYS A 49 -1.33 6.45 -5.52
CA LYS A 49 -2.42 7.16 -6.20
C LYS A 49 -2.73 6.46 -7.51
N VAL A 50 -4.00 6.36 -7.84
CA VAL A 50 -4.48 5.94 -9.15
C VAL A 50 -4.94 7.16 -9.91
N LEU A 51 -4.54 7.28 -11.18
CA LEU A 51 -5.02 8.36 -12.04
C LEU A 51 -6.41 8.01 -12.58
N GLU A 52 -7.21 9.03 -12.90
CA GLU A 52 -8.57 8.84 -13.41
C GLU A 52 -8.60 8.21 -14.81
N ASN A 53 -7.48 8.27 -15.54
CA ASN A 53 -7.31 7.63 -16.84
C ASN A 53 -6.75 6.19 -16.75
N SER A 54 -6.62 5.65 -15.54
CA SER A 54 -6.26 4.25 -15.28
C SER A 54 -7.37 3.31 -15.70
N MET A 55 -7.00 2.10 -16.15
CA MET A 55 -7.93 1.00 -16.38
C MET A 55 -8.51 0.43 -15.08
N TYR A 56 -7.87 0.74 -13.94
CA TYR A 56 -8.26 0.29 -12.61
C TYR A 56 -8.72 1.46 -11.76
N ASN A 57 -9.70 1.23 -10.88
CA ASN A 57 -9.97 2.14 -9.77
C ASN A 57 -9.02 1.86 -8.59
N ALA A 58 -8.99 2.77 -7.61
CA ALA A 58 -8.11 2.64 -6.44
C ALA A 58 -8.36 1.36 -5.62
N ARG A 59 -9.58 0.84 -5.61
CA ARG A 59 -9.91 -0.40 -4.90
C ARG A 59 -9.35 -1.61 -5.63
N GLU A 60 -9.57 -1.71 -6.94
CA GLU A 60 -9.05 -2.79 -7.77
C GLU A 60 -7.53 -2.82 -7.76
N ALA A 61 -6.90 -1.66 -7.96
CA ALA A 61 -5.44 -1.53 -7.90
C ALA A 61 -4.91 -1.95 -6.53
N SER A 62 -5.59 -1.57 -5.44
CA SER A 62 -5.17 -1.95 -4.10
C SER A 62 -5.22 -3.46 -3.87
N VAL A 63 -6.27 -4.14 -4.36
CA VAL A 63 -6.42 -5.60 -4.22
C VAL A 63 -5.36 -6.31 -5.05
N LYS A 64 -5.22 -5.94 -6.32
CA LYS A 64 -4.27 -6.56 -7.26
C LYS A 64 -2.82 -6.44 -6.78
N LEU A 65 -2.43 -5.25 -6.32
CA LEU A 65 -1.09 -5.03 -5.78
C LEU A 65 -0.90 -5.71 -4.42
N ALA A 66 -1.90 -5.68 -3.53
CA ALA A 66 -1.84 -6.38 -2.25
C ALA A 66 -1.63 -7.88 -2.43
N GLU A 67 -2.37 -8.51 -3.34
CA GLU A 67 -2.23 -9.93 -3.67
C GLU A 67 -0.85 -10.25 -4.28
N ALA A 68 -0.40 -9.43 -5.23
CA ALA A 68 0.89 -9.63 -5.89
C ALA A 68 2.10 -9.43 -4.97
N THR A 69 2.03 -8.48 -4.02
CA THR A 69 3.14 -8.19 -3.10
C THR A 69 3.02 -8.93 -1.76
N GLY A 70 1.89 -9.59 -1.48
CA GLY A 70 1.57 -10.17 -0.18
C GLY A 70 1.31 -9.13 0.91
N ALA A 71 1.01 -7.89 0.54
CA ALA A 71 0.75 -6.79 1.47
C ALA A 71 -0.71 -6.79 1.93
N ASP A 72 -0.96 -6.19 3.10
CA ASP A 72 -2.31 -5.92 3.58
C ASP A 72 -2.76 -4.52 3.09
N CYS A 73 -3.94 -4.45 2.46
CA CYS A 73 -4.56 -3.16 2.13
C CYS A 73 -5.16 -2.53 3.40
N VAL A 74 -4.58 -1.39 3.81
CA VAL A 74 -4.94 -0.69 5.04
C VAL A 74 -6.19 0.18 4.83
N GLN A 75 -6.20 0.94 3.74
CA GLN A 75 -7.24 1.91 3.42
C GLN A 75 -7.25 2.28 1.94
N VAL A 76 -8.44 2.60 1.44
CA VAL A 76 -8.67 3.25 0.14
C VAL A 76 -9.45 4.53 0.39
N ILE A 77 -8.99 5.67 -0.15
CA ILE A 77 -9.60 6.99 0.00
C ILE A 77 -9.61 7.69 -1.37
N GLY A 78 -10.80 7.80 -1.97
CA GLY A 78 -10.94 8.36 -3.32
C GLY A 78 -10.05 7.62 -4.31
N SER A 79 -9.14 8.35 -4.97
CA SER A 79 -8.17 7.78 -5.91
C SER A 79 -6.87 7.29 -5.28
N LYS A 80 -6.73 7.32 -3.95
CA LYS A 80 -5.51 6.90 -3.24
C LYS A 80 -5.76 5.63 -2.43
N PHE A 81 -4.73 4.84 -2.21
CA PHE A 81 -4.78 3.69 -1.32
C PHE A 81 -3.46 3.48 -0.60
N VAL A 82 -3.51 2.68 0.46
CA VAL A 82 -2.40 2.44 1.38
C VAL A 82 -2.17 0.94 1.50
N LEU A 83 -0.94 0.53 1.27
CA LEU A 83 -0.48 -0.84 1.45
C LEU A 83 0.49 -0.91 2.62
N TYR A 84 0.41 -2.00 3.37
CA TYR A 84 1.32 -2.30 4.46
C TYR A 84 1.85 -3.72 4.35
N LEU A 85 3.16 -3.90 4.45
CA LEU A 85 3.82 -5.19 4.57
C LEU A 85 4.78 -5.15 5.75
N GLN A 86 4.52 -5.98 6.75
CA GLN A 86 5.39 -6.07 7.92
C GLN A 86 6.70 -6.76 7.56
N LYS A 87 7.84 -6.13 7.88
CA LYS A 87 9.14 -6.78 7.75
C LYS A 87 9.30 -7.89 8.79
N LYS A 88 10.07 -8.92 8.42
CA LYS A 88 10.45 -10.01 9.32
C LYS A 88 11.45 -9.58 10.42
N LYS A 89 12.21 -8.51 10.18
CA LYS A 89 13.25 -8.00 11.11
C LYS A 89 13.27 -6.46 11.06
N ASP A 90 13.53 -5.82 12.20
CA ASP A 90 13.66 -4.36 12.34
C ASP A 90 12.46 -3.56 11.79
N SER A 91 11.25 -4.05 12.09
CA SER A 91 10.01 -3.37 11.68
C SER A 91 9.77 -2.13 12.53
N ALA A 92 9.67 -0.96 11.88
CA ALA A 92 9.39 0.33 12.49
C ALA A 92 7.97 0.39 13.08
N TYR A 93 7.10 -0.53 12.68
CA TYR A 93 5.71 -0.60 13.13
C TYR A 93 5.44 -1.77 14.06
N ALA A 94 6.35 -2.73 14.24
CA ALA A 94 6.11 -3.90 15.09
C ALA A 94 5.72 -3.54 16.53
N ASP A 95 6.37 -2.56 17.15
CA ASP A 95 6.05 -2.11 18.50
C ASP A 95 4.69 -1.39 18.60
N LEU A 96 4.25 -0.75 17.50
CA LEU A 96 2.97 -0.06 17.42
C LEU A 96 1.80 -1.01 17.18
N LEU A 97 2.07 -2.25 16.76
CA LEU A 97 1.08 -3.26 16.41
C LEU A 97 0.99 -4.38 17.46
N LYS A 98 1.70 -4.26 18.58
CA LYS A 98 1.60 -5.16 19.75
C LYS A 98 0.26 -5.03 20.47
#